data_AF-A0A8I1TPW3-F1
#
_entry.id   AF-A0A8I1TPW3-F1
#
_cell.length_a   1.000
_cell.length_b   1.000
_cell.length_c   1.000
_cell.angle_alpha   90.00
_cell.angle_beta   90.00
_cell.angle_gamma   90.00
#
_symmetry.space_group_name_H-M   'P 1'
#
loop_
_entity.id
_entity.type
_entity.pdbx_description
1 polymer ?
#
loop_
_entity_poly.entity_id
_entity_poly.type
_entity_poly.pdbx_seq_one_letter_code
_entity_poly.pdbx_strand_id
1 'polypeptide(L)' 'MAPTTPWSTTPIAVDDPTVVTGQRGTAYSCPDLVTLDGHLAALCTRIRQATPQFPSLVQAFRDDVDLLLDRRRWLELTSV' A
#
# COMPACT_ATOMS: atom_id res chain seq x y z
N MET A 1 31.99 -18.40 -28.43
CA MET A 1 31.88 -17.82 -27.08
C MET A 1 31.34 -16.42 -27.21
N ALA A 2 30.11 -16.19 -26.72
CA ALA A 2 29.54 -14.86 -26.52
C ALA A 2 28.67 -14.95 -25.24
N PRO A 3 28.84 -14.07 -24.24
CA PRO A 3 27.99 -14.06 -23.07
C PRO A 3 26.76 -13.21 -23.37
N THR A 4 25.58 -13.81 -23.47
CA THR A 4 24.31 -13.07 -23.47
C THR A 4 23.67 -13.22 -22.11
N THR A 5 23.95 -12.26 -21.25
CA THR A 5 23.12 -11.93 -20.09
C THR A 5 21.91 -11.14 -20.59
N PRO A 6 20.68 -11.65 -20.51
CA PRO A 6 19.53 -10.76 -20.45
C PRO A 6 19.47 -10.20 -19.03
N TRP A 7 20.02 -9.00 -18.88
CA TRP A 7 19.87 -8.13 -17.73
C TRP A 7 18.38 -7.99 -17.39
N SER A 8 18.10 -8.12 -16.10
CA SER A 8 16.81 -7.97 -15.45
C SER A 8 16.08 -6.72 -15.95
N THR A 9 14.97 -6.91 -16.65
CA THR A 9 13.94 -5.88 -16.72
C THR A 9 13.00 -6.14 -15.56
N THR A 10 13.37 -5.64 -14.38
CA THR A 10 12.38 -5.36 -13.34
C THR A 10 11.36 -4.45 -14.02
N PRO A 11 10.06 -4.79 -14.03
CA PRO A 11 9.07 -3.87 -14.57
C PRO A 11 9.25 -2.56 -13.82
N ILE A 12 9.59 -1.52 -14.57
CA ILE A 12 9.52 -0.13 -14.13
C ILE A 12 8.14 -0.01 -13.51
N ALA A 13 8.09 0.00 -12.18
CA ALA A 13 6.90 0.37 -11.46
C ALA A 13 6.63 1.78 -11.95
N VAL A 14 5.67 1.90 -12.86
CA VAL A 14 5.09 3.19 -13.19
C VAL A 14 4.65 3.70 -11.83
N ASP A 15 5.36 4.73 -11.34
CA ASP A 15 5.09 5.40 -10.07
C ASP A 15 3.77 6.14 -10.28
N ASP A 16 2.70 5.36 -10.33
CA ASP A 16 1.36 5.87 -10.46
C ASP A 16 1.10 6.51 -9.11
N PRO A 17 0.96 7.84 -9.03
CA PRO A 17 0.81 8.52 -7.75
C PRO A 17 -0.45 8.05 -7.03
N THR A 18 -1.36 7.37 -7.73
CA THR A 18 -2.55 6.78 -7.13
C THR A 18 -2.26 5.46 -6.43
N VAL A 19 -1.11 4.82 -6.63
CA VAL A 19 -0.79 3.51 -6.06
C VAL A 19 0.18 3.65 -4.89
N VAL A 20 -0.25 3.14 -3.75
CA VAL A 20 0.50 3.18 -2.50
C VAL A 20 0.96 1.78 -2.14
N THR A 21 2.26 1.58 -1.98
CA THR A 21 2.82 0.27 -1.64
C THR A 21 2.95 0.14 -0.12
N GLY A 22 2.16 -0.76 0.47
CA GLY A 22 2.25 -1.11 1.89
C GLY A 22 3.48 -1.94 2.24
N GLN A 23 3.73 -2.14 3.53
CA GLN A 23 4.93 -2.76 4.09
C GLN A 23 5.20 -4.18 3.57
N ARG A 24 4.17 -4.90 3.13
CA ARG A 24 4.27 -6.27 2.62
C ARG A 24 4.36 -6.36 1.10
N GLY A 25 4.56 -5.23 0.42
CA GLY A 25 4.41 -5.15 -1.04
C GLY A 25 2.95 -5.20 -1.48
N THR A 26 2.00 -4.94 -0.58
CA THR A 26 0.59 -4.81 -0.92
C THR A 26 0.40 -3.50 -1.67
N ALA A 27 0.00 -3.58 -2.94
CA ALA A 27 -0.34 -2.38 -3.69
C ALA A 27 -1.79 -1.97 -3.38
N TYR A 28 -1.96 -0.76 -2.87
CA TYR A 28 -3.25 -0.12 -2.65
C TYR A 28 -3.47 0.92 -3.75
N SER A 29 -4.39 0.65 -4.66
CA SER A 29 -4.85 1.66 -5.61
C SER A 29 -5.81 2.63 -4.90
N CYS A 30 -5.38 3.87 -4.74
CA CYS A 30 -6.05 4.97 -4.07
C CYS A 30 -6.12 6.21 -5.01
N PRO A 31 -6.93 6.16 -6.08
CA PRO A 31 -7.13 7.31 -6.98
C PRO A 31 -7.93 8.44 -6.33
N ASP A 32 -8.73 8.14 -5.31
CA ASP A 32 -9.61 9.09 -4.63
C ASP A 32 -9.75 8.75 -3.14
N LEU A 33 -10.25 9.73 -2.37
CA LEU A 33 -10.44 9.61 -0.92
C LEU A 33 -11.44 8.51 -0.55
N VAL A 34 -12.44 8.24 -1.40
CA VAL A 34 -13.47 7.22 -1.15
C VAL A 34 -12.86 5.82 -1.21
N THR A 35 -12.01 5.57 -2.20
CA THR A 35 -11.30 4.31 -2.36
C THR A 35 -10.30 4.11 -1.21
N LEU A 36 -9.63 5.17 -0.78
CA LEU A 36 -8.73 5.15 0.38
C LEU A 36 -9.47 4.80 1.68
N ASP A 37 -10.60 5.44 1.95
CA ASP A 37 -11.44 5.12 3.12
C ASP A 37 -11.97 3.66 3.06
N GLY A 38 -12.26 3.14 1.87
CA GLY A 38 -12.60 1.73 1.66
C GLY A 38 -11.49 0.77 2.08
N HIS A 39 -10.23 1.06 1.70
CA HIS A 39 -9.06 0.27 2.11
C HIS A 39 -8.82 0.33 3.62
N LEU A 40 -8.97 1.52 4.23
CA LEU A 40 -8.86 1.69 5.68
C LEU A 40 -9.93 0.87 6.43
N ALA A 41 -11.18 0.89 5.96
CA ALA A 41 -12.26 0.10 6.57
C ALA A 41 -12.00 -1.41 6.46
N ALA A 42 -11.48 -1.87 5.32
CA ALA A 42 -11.09 -3.27 5.12
C ALA A 42 -9.91 -3.67 6.03
N LEU A 43 -8.89 -2.81 6.15
CA LEU A 43 -7.75 -3.03 7.05
C LEU A 43 -8.17 -3.09 8.52
N CYS A 44 -9.00 -2.15 8.98
CA CYS A 44 -9.55 -2.16 10.34
C CYS A 44 -10.37 -3.43 10.63
N THR A 45 -11.09 -3.95 9.65
CA THR A 45 -11.82 -5.21 9.77
C THR A 45 -10.86 -6.40 9.87
N ARG A 46 -9.82 -6.45 9.02
CA ARG A 46 -8.78 -7.47 9.07
C ARG A 46 -7.98 -7.43 10.37
N ILE A 47 -7.67 -6.26 10.91
CA ILE A 47 -7.01 -6.09 12.20
C ILE A 47 -7.87 -6.72 13.30
N ARG A 48 -9.17 -6.39 13.36
CA ARG A 48 -10.08 -6.97 14.36
C ARG A 48 -10.15 -8.50 14.27
N GLN A 49 -10.14 -9.05 13.07
CA GLN A 49 -10.13 -10.50 12.85
C GLN A 49 -8.77 -11.15 13.19
N ALA A 50 -7.65 -10.46 12.94
CA ALA A 50 -6.30 -10.97 13.15
C ALA A 50 -5.75 -10.77 14.57
N THR A 51 -6.32 -9.83 15.36
CA THR A 51 -5.91 -9.49 16.73
C THR A 51 -5.74 -10.69 17.66
N PRO A 52 -6.61 -11.73 17.64
CA PRO A 52 -6.43 -12.88 18.52
C PRO A 52 -5.37 -13.90 18.05
N GLN A 53 -4.90 -13.85 16.80
CA GLN A 53 -4.14 -14.96 16.20
C GLN A 53 -2.76 -14.56 15.66
N PHE A 54 -2.58 -13.32 15.18
CA PHE A 54 -1.37 -12.93 14.45
C PHE A 54 -0.93 -11.49 14.82
N PRO A 55 -0.24 -11.28 15.96
CA PRO A 55 0.16 -9.95 16.42
C PRO A 55 1.12 -9.23 15.45
N SER A 56 2.01 -9.97 14.79
CA SER A 56 2.92 -9.40 13.77
C SER A 56 2.18 -8.90 12.52
N LEU A 57 1.11 -9.60 12.12
CA LEU A 57 0.28 -9.25 10.98
C LEU A 57 -0.60 -8.03 11.30
N VAL A 58 -1.06 -7.91 12.55
CA VAL A 58 -1.75 -6.73 13.06
C VAL A 58 -0.84 -5.51 13.03
N GLN A 59 0.43 -5.66 13.41
CA GLN A 59 1.39 -4.56 13.35
C GLN A 59 1.57 -4.08 11.90
N ALA A 60 1.80 -5.01 10.96
CA ALA A 60 1.93 -4.67 9.54
C ALA A 60 0.68 -3.95 8.99
N PHE A 61 -0.53 -4.39 9.38
CA PHE A 61 -1.75 -3.69 8.98
C PHE A 61 -1.90 -2.30 9.60
N ARG A 62 -1.37 -2.06 10.80
CA ARG A 62 -1.34 -0.73 11.40
C ARG A 62 -0.37 0.18 10.65
N ASP A 63 0.81 -0.33 10.31
CA ASP A 63 1.78 0.41 9.51
C ASP A 63 1.19 0.77 8.11
N ASP A 64 0.45 -0.16 7.50
CA ASP A 64 -0.27 0.10 6.24
C ASP A 64 -1.38 1.16 6.41
N VAL A 65 -2.09 1.17 7.55
CA VAL A 65 -3.10 2.20 7.87
C VAL A 65 -2.46 3.58 8.02
N ASP A 66 -1.37 3.69 8.78
CA ASP A 66 -0.67 4.97 8.96
C ASP A 66 -0.16 5.53 7.63
N LEU A 67 0.36 4.66 6.77
CA LEU A 67 0.83 5.00 5.43
C LEU A 67 -0.32 5.46 4.50
N LEU A 68 -1.50 4.85 4.58
CA LEU A 68 -2.69 5.32 3.85
C LEU A 68 -3.21 6.66 4.40
N LEU A 69 -3.16 6.89 5.71
CA LEU A 69 -3.55 8.17 6.31
C LEU A 69 -2.59 9.31 5.90
N ASP A 70 -1.30 9.03 5.81
CA ASP A 70 -0.32 10.00 5.29
C ASP A 70 -0.62 10.34 3.81
N ARG A 71 -0.93 9.33 2.99
CA ARG A 71 -1.34 9.55 1.60
C ARG A 71 -2.61 10.40 1.50
N ARG A 72 -3.60 10.14 2.36
CA ARG A 72 -4.83 10.93 2.44
C ARG A 72 -4.51 12.40 2.67
N ARG A 73 -3.66 12.69 3.65
CA ARG A 73 -3.24 14.06 3.97
C ARG A 73 -2.53 14.72 2.79
N TRP A 74 -1.68 13.98 2.08
CA TRP A 74 -1.02 14.49 0.88
C TRP A 74 -2.02 14.83 -0.23
N LEU A 75 -3.03 13.99 -0.46
CA LEU A 75 -4.10 14.24 -1.43
C LEU A 75 -4.94 15.47 -1.05
N GLU A 76 -5.30 15.60 0.22
CA GLU A 76 -6.03 16.76 0.75
C GLU A 76 -5.22 18.07 0.60
N LEU A 77 -3.89 18.03 0.75
CA LEU A 77 -3.01 19.19 0.59
C LEU A 77 -2.70 19.54 -0.87
N THR A 78 -2.65 18.55 -1.76
CA THR A 78 -2.27 18.75 -3.18
C THR A 78 -3.49 19.03 -4.06
N SER A 79 -4.70 18.74 -3.58
CA SER A 79 -5.96 19.04 -4.28
C SER A 79 -6.45 20.50 -4.11
N VAL A 80 -5.63 21.39 -3.53
CA VAL A 80 -5.89 22.83 -3.33
C VAL A 80 -5.33 23.67 -4.48
#